data_AF-A0A6M3K435-F1
#
_entry.id   AF-A0A6M3K435-F1
#
_cell.length_a   1.000
_cell.length_b   1.000
_cell.length_c   1.000
_cell.angle_alpha   90.00
_cell.angle_beta   90.00
_cell.angle_gamma   90.00
#
_symmetry.space_group_name_H-M   'P 1'
#
loop_
_entity.id
_entity.type
_entity.pdbx_description
1 polymer ?
#
loop_
_entity_poly.entity_id
_entity_poly.type
_entity_poly.pdbx_seq_one_letter_code
_entity_poly.pdbx_strand_id
1 'polypeptide(L)'
;MTNEMTAKQKSIREKRISNLIPYRKGQSGNPAGRKKKEDCLLSCIKEELTKAAPNGETKEQLIAGVLVDMASRGNVKAIELLLSYLHAKPSQGIDLTSQAPLRIEFIRGNGNATD
;
A
#
# COMPACT_ATOMS: atom_id res chain seq x y z
N MET A 1 -20.10 -8.92 36.86
CA MET A 1 -20.25 -10.37 36.57
C MET A 1 -19.09 -10.80 35.69
N THR A 2 -18.20 -11.65 36.19
CA THR A 2 -17.04 -12.16 35.44
C THR A 2 -17.49 -13.27 34.50
N ASN A 3 -17.32 -13.07 33.19
CA ASN A 3 -17.64 -14.10 32.19
C ASN A 3 -16.59 -15.21 32.29
N GLU A 4 -16.96 -16.35 32.88
CA GLU A 4 -16.11 -17.52 32.95
C GLU A 4 -15.98 -18.18 31.57
N MET A 5 -14.75 -18.40 31.11
CA MET A 5 -14.53 -19.12 29.85
C MET A 5 -14.83 -20.61 30.01
N THR A 6 -15.60 -21.16 29.06
CA THR A 6 -15.91 -22.58 29.00
C THR A 6 -14.64 -23.44 28.83
N ALA A 7 -14.67 -24.68 29.30
CA ALA A 7 -13.53 -25.61 29.25
C ALA A 7 -12.98 -25.80 27.82
N LYS A 8 -13.86 -25.82 26.82
CA LYS A 8 -13.48 -25.92 25.40
C LYS A 8 -12.71 -24.68 24.91
N GLN A 9 -13.10 -23.48 25.35
CA GLN A 9 -12.42 -22.23 25.01
C GLN A 9 -11.04 -22.15 25.68
N LYS A 10 -10.90 -22.63 26.93
CA LYS A 10 -9.60 -22.75 27.60
C LYS A 10 -8.64 -23.68 26.84
N SER A 11 -9.09 -24.87 26.45
CA SER A 11 -8.27 -25.83 25.70
C SER A 11 -7.79 -25.28 24.34
N ILE A 12 -8.66 -24.59 23.59
CA ILE A 12 -8.28 -23.96 22.32
C ILE A 12 -7.25 -22.85 22.55
N ARG A 13 -7.42 -22.05 23.60
CA ARG A 13 -6.47 -20.99 23.97
C ARG A 13 -5.11 -21.56 24.35
N GLU A 14 -5.07 -22.62 25.16
CA GLU A 14 -3.84 -23.31 25.57
C GLU A 14 -3.08 -23.86 24.36
N LYS A 15 -3.78 -24.53 23.44
CA LYS A 15 -3.19 -25.01 22.18
C LYS A 15 -2.67 -23.90 21.27
N ARG A 16 -3.29 -22.71 21.33
CA ARG A 16 -2.80 -21.54 20.58
C ARG A 16 -1.55 -20.97 21.23
N ILE A 17 -1.56 -20.81 22.54
CA ILE A 17 -0.42 -20.28 23.31
C ILE A 17 0.80 -21.19 23.19
N SER A 18 0.62 -22.51 23.22
CA SER A 18 1.73 -23.47 23.11
C SER A 18 2.48 -23.39 21.78
N ASN A 19 1.82 -22.90 20.72
CA ASN A 19 2.40 -22.74 19.39
C ASN A 19 2.91 -21.31 19.13
N LEU A 20 2.78 -20.38 20.09
CA LEU A 20 3.35 -19.04 19.97
C LEU A 20 4.86 -19.11 20.24
N ILE A 21 5.66 -18.72 19.25
CA ILE A 21 7.10 -18.51 19.42
C ILE A 21 7.28 -17.09 19.99
N PRO A 22 7.77 -16.94 21.23
CA PRO A 22 7.97 -15.62 21.82
C PRO A 22 9.08 -14.86 21.07
N TYR A 23 8.80 -13.61 20.68
CA TYR A 23 9.84 -12.75 20.12
C TYR A 23 10.91 -12.46 21.18
N ARG A 24 12.18 -12.48 20.77
CA ARG A 24 13.29 -12.08 21.66
C ARG A 24 13.14 -10.60 22.00
N LYS A 25 13.24 -10.26 23.29
CA LYS A 25 13.19 -8.85 23.73
C LYS A 25 14.32 -8.07 23.03
N GLY A 26 13.98 -6.96 22.38
CA GLY A 26 14.91 -6.16 21.58
C GLY A 26 15.03 -6.56 20.10
N GLN A 27 14.40 -7.66 19.67
CA GLN A 27 14.30 -8.03 18.26
C GLN A 27 13.02 -7.45 17.65
N SER A 28 13.14 -6.74 16.52
CA SER A 28 11.97 -6.30 15.74
C SER A 28 11.08 -7.50 15.40
N GLY A 29 9.76 -7.37 15.55
CA GLY A 29 8.79 -8.41 15.17
C GLY A 29 8.80 -8.75 13.67
N ASN A 30 9.45 -7.91 12.86
CA ASN A 30 9.77 -8.17 11.46
C ASN A 30 11.27 -7.89 11.21
N PRO A 31 12.16 -8.85 11.48
CA PRO A 31 13.61 -8.65 11.37
C PRO A 31 14.08 -8.48 9.91
N ALA A 32 13.35 -9.03 8.93
CA ALA A 32 13.62 -8.83 7.51
C ALA A 32 13.07 -7.49 6.97
N GLY A 33 12.36 -6.74 7.82
CA GLY A 33 11.72 -5.48 7.44
C GLY A 33 10.66 -5.64 6.35
N ARG A 34 10.23 -4.51 5.79
CA ARG A 34 9.44 -4.51 4.57
C ARG A 34 10.32 -5.07 3.45
N LYS A 35 9.90 -6.15 2.80
CA LYS A 35 10.58 -6.66 1.59
C LYS A 35 10.85 -5.49 0.65
N LYS A 36 12.09 -5.38 0.15
CA LYS A 36 12.44 -4.37 -0.86
C LYS A 36 11.50 -4.56 -2.04
N LYS A 37 11.06 -3.46 -2.67
CA LYS A 37 10.18 -3.55 -3.83
C LYS A 37 10.96 -4.28 -4.94
N GLU A 38 10.66 -5.55 -5.15
CA GLU A 38 11.16 -6.33 -6.29
C GLU A 38 10.50 -5.84 -7.59
N ASP A 39 11.07 -6.24 -8.73
CA ASP A 39 10.75 -5.86 -10.11
C ASP A 39 9.25 -5.66 -10.35
N CYS A 40 8.80 -4.43 -10.16
CA CYS A 40 7.43 -4.03 -10.40
C CYS A 40 7.43 -2.96 -11.48
N LEU A 41 6.33 -2.79 -12.19
CA LEU A 41 6.23 -1.78 -13.25
C LEU A 41 6.73 -0.39 -12.78
N LEU A 42 6.50 -0.06 -11.51
CA LEU A 42 6.98 1.20 -10.92
C LEU A 42 8.52 1.29 -10.87
N SER A 43 9.25 0.21 -10.58
CA SER A 43 10.72 0.22 -10.62
C SER A 43 11.22 0.39 -12.05
N CYS A 44 10.64 -0.35 -13.01
CA CYS A 44 10.99 -0.21 -14.43
C CYS A 44 10.72 1.20 -14.96
N ILE A 45 9.58 1.80 -14.62
CA ILE A 45 9.26 3.19 -15.01
C ILE A 45 10.27 4.15 -14.40
N LYS A 46 10.60 4.01 -13.11
CA LYS A 46 11.59 4.88 -12.45
C LYS A 46 12.96 4.79 -13.12
N GLU A 47 13.42 3.60 -13.43
CA GLU A 47 14.68 3.38 -14.15
C GLU A 47 14.66 3.99 -15.55
N GLU A 48 13.52 3.92 -16.25
CA GLU A 48 13.40 4.52 -17.57
C GLU A 48 13.41 6.06 -17.50
N LEU A 49 12.76 6.63 -16.49
CA LEU A 49 12.67 8.07 -16.28
C LEU A 49 14.03 8.70 -15.92
N THR A 50 14.91 7.99 -15.23
CA THR A 50 16.25 8.47 -14.87
C THR A 50 17.26 8.40 -16.01
N LYS A 51 16.95 7.70 -17.11
CA LYS A 51 17.83 7.66 -18.29
C LYS A 51 17.92 9.04 -18.95
N ALA A 52 19.10 9.32 -19.51
CA ALA A 52 19.33 10.49 -20.33
C ALA A 52 18.52 10.41 -21.62
N ALA A 53 17.91 11.54 -21.98
CA ALA A 53 17.28 11.78 -23.27
C ALA A 53 18.33 12.29 -24.28
N PRO A 54 17.99 12.36 -25.59
CA PRO A 54 18.92 12.80 -26.63
C PRO A 54 19.53 14.20 -26.39
N ASN A 55 18.86 15.01 -25.57
CA ASN A 55 19.17 16.42 -25.33
C ASN A 55 20.09 16.62 -24.12
N GLY A 56 20.51 15.55 -23.43
CA GLY A 56 21.30 15.60 -22.21
C GLY A 56 20.49 15.75 -20.91
N GLU A 57 19.21 16.09 -21.00
CA GLU A 57 18.26 16.08 -19.87
C GLU A 57 17.75 14.67 -19.56
N THR A 58 17.24 14.43 -18.35
CA THR A 58 16.57 13.15 -18.06
C THR A 58 15.17 13.10 -18.69
N LYS A 59 14.67 11.89 -18.98
CA LYS A 59 13.29 11.75 -19.50
C LYS A 59 12.25 12.29 -18.52
N GLU A 60 12.52 12.22 -17.22
CA GLU A 60 11.70 12.85 -16.18
C GLU A 60 11.58 14.36 -16.36
N GLN A 61 12.69 15.06 -16.63
CA GLN A 61 12.70 16.51 -16.88
C GLN A 61 11.89 16.88 -18.13
N LEU A 62 12.03 16.10 -19.20
CA LEU A 62 11.25 16.32 -20.43
C LEU A 62 9.74 16.18 -20.18
N ILE A 63 9.32 15.13 -19.46
CA ILE A 63 7.91 14.91 -19.14
C ILE A 63 7.39 16.03 -18.23
N ALA A 64 8.18 16.47 -17.26
CA ALA A 64 7.81 17.61 -16.41
C ALA A 64 7.62 18.89 -17.23
N GLY A 65 8.52 19.17 -18.17
CA GLY A 65 8.42 20.33 -19.08
C GLY A 65 7.16 20.29 -19.93
N VAL A 66 6.86 19.13 -20.55
CA VAL A 66 5.62 18.94 -21.33
C VAL A 66 4.39 19.11 -20.46
N LEU A 67 4.39 18.57 -19.24
CA LEU A 67 3.25 18.70 -18.33
C LEU A 67 2.98 20.16 -17.94
N VAL A 68 4.02 20.94 -17.70
CA VAL A 68 3.91 22.38 -17.40
C VAL A 68 3.44 23.18 -18.60
N ASP A 69 3.94 22.89 -19.80
CA ASP A 69 3.47 23.53 -21.05
C ASP A 69 1.99 23.21 -21.32
N MET A 70 1.57 21.95 -21.16
CA MET A 70 0.17 21.56 -21.27
C MET A 70 -0.73 22.31 -20.29
N ALA A 71 -0.30 22.43 -19.02
CA ALA A 71 -1.03 23.19 -18.01
C ALA A 71 -1.10 24.68 -18.37
N SER A 72 0.01 25.26 -18.85
CA SER A 72 0.09 26.67 -19.27
C SER A 72 -0.85 26.99 -20.43
N ARG A 73 -1.11 26.01 -21.30
CA ARG A 73 -2.09 26.10 -22.40
C ARG A 73 -3.54 25.87 -21.97
N GLY A 74 -3.81 25.70 -20.68
CA GLY A 74 -5.16 25.52 -20.13
C GLY A 74 -5.66 24.08 -20.09
N ASN A 75 -4.78 23.07 -20.18
CA ASN A 75 -5.19 21.69 -19.97
C ASN A 75 -5.59 21.46 -18.50
N VAL A 76 -6.90 21.40 -18.24
CA VAL A 76 -7.48 21.29 -16.90
C VAL A 76 -6.94 20.08 -16.12
N LYS A 77 -6.75 18.93 -16.78
CA LYS A 77 -6.21 17.72 -16.12
C LYS A 77 -4.75 17.89 -15.71
N ALA A 78 -3.94 18.52 -16.55
CA ALA A 78 -2.54 18.81 -16.21
C ALA A 78 -2.45 19.79 -15.03
N ILE A 79 -3.29 20.82 -15.02
CA ILE A 79 -3.41 21.78 -13.91
C ILE A 79 -3.82 21.07 -12.62
N GLU A 80 -4.88 20.25 -12.65
CA GLU A 80 -5.33 19.47 -11.49
C GLU A 80 -4.22 18.56 -10.95
N LEU A 81 -3.51 17.87 -11.84
CA LEU A 81 -2.40 17.00 -11.47
C LEU A 81 -1.31 17.80 -10.75
N LEU A 82 -0.83 18.90 -11.33
CA LEU A 82 0.19 19.76 -10.73
C LEU A 82 -0.23 20.30 -9.36
N LEU A 83 -1.47 20.81 -9.24
CA LEU A 83 -2.01 21.29 -7.98
C LEU A 83 -2.05 20.19 -6.92
N SER A 84 -2.40 18.96 -7.31
CA SER A 84 -2.45 17.83 -6.38
C SER A 84 -1.09 17.44 -5.80
N TYR A 85 0.00 17.67 -6.55
CA TYR A 85 1.37 17.45 -6.09
C TYR A 85 1.89 18.62 -5.25
N LEU A 86 1.55 19.86 -5.58
CA LEU A 86 2.05 21.05 -4.89
C LEU A 86 1.35 21.30 -3.54
N HIS A 87 0.03 21.19 -3.52
CA HIS A 87 -0.77 21.55 -2.34
C HIS A 87 -1.26 20.35 -1.52
N ALA A 88 -0.85 19.13 -1.91
CA ALA A 88 -1.41 17.86 -1.48
C ALA A 88 -2.93 17.78 -1.75
N LYS A 89 -3.44 16.57 -2.00
CA LYS A 89 -4.90 16.39 -2.08
C LYS A 89 -5.50 16.53 -0.69
N PRO A 90 -6.64 17.22 -0.53
CA PRO A 90 -7.34 17.26 0.74
C PRO A 90 -7.67 15.82 1.18
N SER A 91 -7.43 15.53 2.47
CA SER A 91 -7.73 14.23 3.04
C SER A 91 -9.23 13.95 2.93
N GLN A 92 -9.60 12.91 2.19
CA GLN A 92 -10.98 12.49 2.12
C GLN A 92 -11.33 11.73 3.41
N GLY A 93 -12.12 12.36 4.28
CA GLY A 93 -12.71 11.68 5.42
C GLY A 93 -13.77 10.69 4.92
N ILE A 94 -13.54 9.40 5.16
CA ILE A 94 -14.56 8.37 4.94
C ILE A 94 -15.35 8.25 6.23
N ASP A 95 -16.62 8.65 6.21
CA ASP A 95 -17.52 8.38 7.31
C ASP A 95 -18.01 6.92 7.22
N LEU A 96 -17.60 6.11 8.20
CA LEU A 96 -17.98 4.69 8.32
C LEU A 96 -19.12 4.50 9.34
N THR A 97 -20.01 5.49 9.48
CA THR A 97 -21.19 5.38 10.36
C THR A 97 -22.32 4.62 9.65
N SER A 98 -22.15 3.30 9.50
CA SER A 98 -23.23 2.40 9.11
C SER A 98 -23.96 1.89 10.35
N GLN A 99 -25.30 1.96 10.37
CA GLN A 99 -26.13 1.32 11.41
C GLN A 99 -26.03 -0.22 11.39
N ALA A 100 -25.55 -0.80 10.28
CA ALA A 100 -25.30 -2.22 10.15
C ALA A 100 -23.81 -2.56 10.40
N PRO A 101 -23.51 -3.70 11.05
CA PRO A 101 -22.14 -4.13 11.28
C PRO A 101 -21.41 -4.41 9.96
N LEU A 102 -20.13 -4.03 9.90
CA LEU A 102 -19.27 -4.35 8.77
C LEU A 102 -19.14 -5.88 8.65
N ARG A 103 -19.62 -6.45 7.54
CA ARG A 103 -19.44 -7.87 7.22
C ARG A 103 -18.13 -8.04 6.46
N ILE A 104 -17.18 -8.76 7.06
CA ILE A 104 -15.94 -9.16 6.40
C ILE A 104 -16.15 -10.55 5.79
N GLU A 105 -16.06 -10.64 4.47
CA GLU A 105 -16.08 -11.91 3.75
C GLU A 105 -14.68 -12.27 3.27
N PHE A 106 -14.17 -13.42 3.71
CA PHE A 106 -12.91 -13.96 3.23
C PHE A 106 -13.17 -14.80 1.98
N ILE A 107 -12.95 -14.21 0.81
CA ILE A 107 -12.98 -14.95 -0.45
C ILE A 107 -11.62 -15.64 -0.60
N ARG A 108 -11.59 -16.97 -0.51
CA ARG A 108 -10.42 -17.74 -0.97
C ARG A 108 -10.43 -17.73 -2.49
N GLY A 109 -9.45 -17.06 -3.10
CA GLY A 109 -9.22 -17.20 -4.53
C GLY A 109 -8.94 -18.66 -4.84
N ASN A 110 -9.72 -19.25 -5.75
CA ASN A 110 -9.39 -20.55 -6.33
C ASN A 110 -8.12 -20.37 -7.17
N GLY A 111 -6.97 -20.59 -6.53
CA GLY A 111 -5.74 -20.87 -7.25
C GLY A 111 -5.90 -22.21 -7.93
N ASN A 112 -6.27 -22.21 -9.20
CA ASN A 112 -6.01 -23.35 -10.08
C ASN A 112 -4.49 -23.43 -10.25
N ALA A 113 -3.82 -24.10 -9.33
CA ALA A 113 -2.48 -24.61 -9.56
C ALA A 113 -2.63 -25.84 -10.47
N THR A 114 -2.55 -25.61 -11.78
CA THR A 114 -2.21 -26.66 -12.73
C THR A 114 -0.70 -26.84 -12.69
N ASP A 115 -0.26 -27.98 -12.16
CA ASP A 115 0.92 -28.73 -12.61
C ASP A 115 0.67 -30.21 -12.30
#